data_AF-A0AAP0G2F2-F1
#
_entry.id   AF-A0AAP0G2F2-F1
#
_cell.length_a   1.000
_cell.length_b   1.000
_cell.length_c   1.000
_cell.angle_alpha   90.00
_cell.angle_beta   90.00
_cell.angle_gamma   90.00
#
_symmetry.space_group_name_H-M   'P 1'
#
loop_
_entity.id
_entity.type
_entity.pdbx_description
1 polymer ?
#
loop_
_entity_poly.entity_id
_entity_poly.type
_entity_poly.pdbx_seq_one_letter_code
_entity_poly.pdbx_strand_id
1 'polypeptide(L)'
;MALKKASENFCKSLKEEVQRWGSMRQTGVNLKYMMEFGSRPTEKNLLISAQFLHKELPIRIARRAIELENLPFGLSQKPAVLKLREDSVKRPPTGLGLADILCACATPVVVNIGISDQAICRNLEAEALLTLLLEGQHNSFRTTAFLMLHLVRDWYLESFRDLRLFPEIKDRVDELEFTQMIKMIKVRHNNVVPAMALGVQQLKKDLDPTVVLKDLHEIYQFLDRFYMSRIGIRMLIGQHVALHDPDPEPGCIGQINTRISPMLIAQTASDDARSICFREYGDAPKVDIYGDPNFTFPYVPSHLHLMVFELVKNSLRAVQERFMTSDKDVPPVRIIVADGIEDVTIKISDEGGGIARSGLSKIFTYLYSTAKNPLDENHEGLSEGVIMAGYGYGLPISRLYARYFGGDLQMISMEGYGMPNCLPP
;
A
#
# COMPACT_ATOMS: atom_id res chain seq x y z
N MET A 1 4.76 14.30 39.79
CA MET A 1 3.33 14.69 39.69
C MET A 1 3.06 15.73 38.59
N ALA A 2 3.85 16.81 38.49
CA ALA A 2 3.68 17.86 37.47
C ALA A 2 3.93 17.40 36.01
N LEU A 3 4.99 16.61 35.75
CA LEU A 3 5.29 16.05 34.42
C LEU A 3 4.19 15.10 33.91
N LYS A 4 3.59 14.30 34.80
CA LYS A 4 2.47 13.41 34.48
C LYS A 4 1.22 14.21 34.11
N LYS A 5 0.90 15.26 34.88
CA LYS A 5 -0.22 16.17 34.63
C LYS A 5 -0.04 16.99 33.34
N ALA A 6 1.18 17.40 33.01
CA ALA A 6 1.50 18.10 31.76
C ALA A 6 1.39 17.18 30.54
N SER A 7 1.90 15.95 30.64
CA SER A 7 1.76 14.91 29.61
C SER A 7 0.29 14.52 29.38
N GLU A 8 -0.49 14.33 30.45
CA GLU A 8 -1.93 14.05 30.38
C GLU A 8 -2.73 15.20 29.74
N ASN A 9 -2.41 16.45 30.08
CA ASN A 9 -3.06 17.62 29.47
C ASN A 9 -2.70 17.79 27.98
N PHE A 10 -1.44 17.56 27.61
CA PHE A 10 -1.01 17.59 26.21
C PHE A 10 -1.68 16.48 25.38
N CYS A 11 -1.75 15.27 25.92
CA CYS A 11 -2.40 14.13 25.26
C CYS A 11 -3.91 14.34 25.10
N LYS A 12 -4.56 14.96 26.09
CA LYS A 12 -5.98 15.33 26.00
C LYS A 12 -6.23 16.40 24.93
N SER A 13 -5.39 17.44 24.88
CA SER A 13 -5.46 18.49 23.85
C SER A 13 -5.24 17.93 22.43
N LEU A 14 -4.26 17.04 22.26
CA LEU A 14 -4.01 16.39 20.97
C LEU A 14 -5.20 15.53 20.52
N LYS A 15 -5.81 14.77 21.43
CA LYS A 15 -6.98 13.94 21.12
C LYS A 15 -8.18 14.80 20.70
N GLU A 16 -8.43 15.91 21.38
CA GLU A 16 -9.48 16.87 21.00
C GLU A 16 -9.21 17.50 19.63
N GLU A 17 -7.96 17.86 19.32
CA GLU A 17 -7.59 18.35 17.99
C GLU A 17 -7.80 17.29 16.91
N VAL A 18 -7.32 16.05 17.12
CA VAL A 18 -7.49 14.96 16.16
C VAL A 18 -8.97 14.73 15.86
N GLN A 19 -9.83 14.69 16.88
CA GLN A 19 -11.28 14.54 16.70
C GLN A 19 -11.88 15.70 15.90
N ARG A 20 -11.51 16.95 16.23
CA ARG A 20 -11.97 18.14 15.51
C ARG A 20 -11.60 18.07 14.03
N TRP A 21 -10.34 17.81 13.70
CA TRP A 21 -9.86 17.76 12.32
C TRP A 21 -10.40 16.55 11.55
N GLY A 22 -10.49 15.38 12.17
CA GLY A 22 -11.00 14.17 11.52
C GLY A 22 -12.49 14.25 11.14
N SER A 23 -13.25 15.12 11.83
CA SER A 23 -14.67 15.40 11.53
C SER A 23 -14.89 16.32 10.31
N MET A 24 -13.85 17.03 9.85
CA MET A 24 -13.98 17.98 8.73
C MET A 24 -14.18 17.29 7.39
N ARG A 25 -14.88 17.93 6.45
CA ARG A 25 -15.09 17.38 5.11
C ARG A 25 -13.77 17.36 4.32
N GLN A 26 -13.48 16.25 3.66
CA GLN A 26 -12.34 16.12 2.76
C GLN A 26 -12.67 16.71 1.38
N THR A 27 -11.68 17.31 0.74
CA THR A 27 -11.81 17.89 -0.60
C THR A 27 -11.41 16.86 -1.65
N GLY A 28 -12.34 16.43 -2.51
CA GLY A 28 -12.01 15.54 -3.62
C GLY A 28 -11.19 16.27 -4.69
N VAL A 29 -10.14 15.62 -5.21
CA VAL A 29 -9.31 16.14 -6.30
C VAL A 29 -9.25 15.09 -7.41
N ASN A 30 -9.68 15.45 -8.62
CA ASN A 30 -9.68 14.55 -9.76
C ASN A 30 -8.39 14.69 -10.60
N LEU A 31 -8.13 13.70 -11.47
CA LEU A 31 -6.92 13.65 -12.29
C LEU A 31 -6.79 14.87 -13.23
N LYS A 32 -7.90 15.30 -13.83
CA LYS A 32 -7.96 16.47 -14.71
C LYS A 32 -7.49 17.74 -14.01
N TYR A 33 -7.99 17.99 -12.81
CA TYR A 33 -7.59 19.14 -12.01
C TYR A 33 -6.08 19.11 -11.66
N MET A 34 -5.55 17.94 -11.29
CA MET A 34 -4.12 17.79 -10.99
C MET A 34 -3.23 18.11 -12.20
N MET A 35 -3.64 17.68 -13.40
CA MET A 35 -2.94 17.99 -14.65
C MET A 35 -3.03 19.47 -15.00
N GLU A 36 -4.23 20.05 -14.99
CA GLU A 36 -4.44 21.46 -15.31
C GLU A 36 -3.61 22.37 -14.38
N PHE A 37 -3.68 22.10 -13.07
CA PHE A 37 -2.94 22.84 -12.06
C PHE A 37 -1.42 22.68 -12.20
N GLY A 38 -0.94 21.45 -12.43
CA GLY A 38 0.48 21.14 -12.51
C GLY A 38 1.13 21.46 -13.85
N SER A 39 0.36 21.68 -14.93
CA SER A 39 0.87 21.87 -16.30
C SER A 39 1.86 23.03 -16.45
N ARG A 40 1.82 24.01 -15.53
CA ARG A 40 2.77 25.12 -15.44
C ARG A 40 3.14 25.32 -13.97
N PRO A 41 4.17 24.62 -13.44
CA PRO A 41 4.57 24.77 -12.04
C PRO A 41 5.30 26.10 -11.86
N THR A 42 4.55 27.17 -11.62
CA THR A 42 5.10 28.45 -11.17
C THR A 42 5.30 28.44 -9.66
N GLU A 43 6.19 29.28 -9.12
CA GLU A 43 6.35 29.44 -7.67
C GLU A 43 5.01 29.74 -6.98
N LYS A 44 4.15 30.53 -7.63
CA LYS A 44 2.79 30.80 -7.14
C LYS A 44 1.92 29.55 -7.08
N ASN A 45 1.99 28.68 -8.08
CA ASN A 45 1.21 27.44 -8.10
C ASN A 45 1.73 26.45 -7.04
N LEU A 46 3.04 26.35 -6.85
CA LEU A 46 3.63 25.53 -5.79
C LEU A 46 3.19 26.02 -4.40
N LEU A 47 3.23 27.34 -4.16
CA LEU A 47 2.73 27.94 -2.93
C LEU A 47 1.24 27.66 -2.68
N ILE A 48 0.39 27.80 -3.70
CA ILE A 48 -1.05 27.47 -3.60
C ILE A 48 -1.25 25.99 -3.29
N SER A 49 -0.48 25.11 -3.92
CA SER A 49 -0.52 23.67 -3.65
C SER A 49 -0.13 23.34 -2.22
N ALA A 50 0.96 23.94 -1.72
CA ALA A 50 1.42 23.73 -0.35
C ALA A 50 0.40 24.23 0.66
N GLN A 51 -0.18 25.42 0.46
CA GLN A 51 -1.24 25.97 1.31
C GLN A 51 -2.51 25.10 1.31
N PHE A 52 -2.87 24.53 0.16
CA PHE A 52 -3.96 23.54 0.08
C PHE A 52 -3.64 22.29 0.91
N LEU A 53 -2.45 21.72 0.73
CA LEU A 53 -2.00 20.53 1.46
C LEU A 53 -1.90 20.76 2.97
N HIS A 54 -1.41 21.94 3.40
CA HIS A 54 -1.34 22.36 4.79
C HIS A 54 -2.70 22.33 5.48
N LYS A 55 -3.78 22.64 4.74
CA LYS A 55 -5.16 22.58 5.23
C LYS A 55 -5.78 21.20 5.09
N GLU A 56 -5.51 20.48 4.01
CA GLU A 56 -6.20 19.23 3.65
C GLU A 56 -5.58 17.98 4.31
N LEU A 57 -4.24 17.90 4.42
CA LEU A 57 -3.57 16.72 4.98
C LEU A 57 -3.92 16.45 6.45
N PRO A 58 -4.01 17.46 7.36
CA PRO A 58 -4.41 17.22 8.74
C PRO A 58 -5.79 16.55 8.84
N ILE A 59 -6.74 16.93 7.99
CA ILE A 59 -8.09 16.36 7.95
C ILE A 59 -8.02 14.85 7.62
N ARG A 60 -7.27 14.51 6.56
CA ARG A 60 -7.16 13.12 6.10
C ARG A 60 -6.40 12.25 7.09
N ILE A 61 -5.27 12.73 7.61
CA ILE A 61 -4.44 12.01 8.58
C ILE A 61 -5.18 11.82 9.91
N ALA A 62 -5.82 12.87 10.44
CA ALA A 62 -6.60 12.77 11.68
C ALA A 62 -7.70 11.72 11.57
N ARG A 63 -8.44 11.71 10.46
CA ARG A 63 -9.48 10.69 10.24
C ARG A 63 -8.92 9.27 10.27
N ARG A 64 -7.74 9.03 9.70
CA ARG A 64 -7.08 7.70 9.76
C ARG A 64 -6.68 7.34 11.19
N ALA A 65 -6.13 8.29 11.95
CA ALA A 65 -5.80 8.07 13.35
C ALA A 65 -7.05 7.68 14.18
N ILE A 66 -8.18 8.33 13.94
CA ILE A 66 -9.47 8.02 14.60
C ILE A 66 -9.97 6.63 14.21
N GLU A 67 -9.94 6.27 12.92
CA GLU A 67 -10.38 4.96 12.45
C GLU A 67 -9.53 3.82 13.04
N LEU A 68 -8.22 4.05 13.21
CA LEU A 68 -7.31 3.11 13.89
C LEU A 68 -7.50 3.06 15.42
N GLU A 69 -7.99 4.13 16.06
CA GLU A 69 -8.39 4.10 17.48
C GLU A 69 -9.72 3.36 17.67
N ASN A 70 -10.62 3.42 16.69
CA ASN A 70 -11.95 2.81 16.73
C ASN A 70 -12.05 1.61 15.79
N LEU A 71 -11.05 0.73 15.82
CA LEU A 71 -11.11 -0.52 15.07
C LEU A 71 -12.36 -1.33 15.48
N PRO A 72 -13.02 -2.03 14.52
CA PRO A 72 -14.19 -2.85 14.79
C PRO A 72 -14.01 -3.79 16.00
N PHE A 73 -15.09 -4.21 16.66
CA PHE A 73 -15.08 -5.20 17.76
C PHE A 73 -14.31 -4.83 19.04
N GLY A 74 -14.07 -3.53 19.28
CA GLY A 74 -13.30 -3.11 20.46
C GLY A 74 -11.89 -3.68 20.44
N LEU A 75 -11.33 -3.93 19.25
CA LEU A 75 -9.96 -4.38 19.07
C LEU A 75 -8.97 -3.47 19.79
N SER A 76 -9.24 -2.16 19.76
CA SER A 76 -8.49 -1.15 20.50
C SER A 76 -8.70 -1.16 22.02
N GLN A 77 -9.63 -1.98 22.53
CA GLN A 77 -10.02 -2.07 23.95
C GLN A 77 -9.74 -3.44 24.57
N LYS A 78 -9.15 -4.39 23.83
CA LYS A 78 -8.77 -5.69 24.41
C LYS A 78 -7.72 -5.51 25.52
N PRO A 79 -7.72 -6.32 26.60
CA PRO A 79 -6.82 -6.13 27.75
C PRO A 79 -5.32 -6.06 27.39
N ALA A 80 -4.87 -6.81 26.38
CA ALA A 80 -3.50 -6.74 25.87
C ALA A 80 -3.16 -5.35 25.29
N VAL A 81 -4.14 -4.68 24.66
CA VAL A 81 -4.02 -3.34 24.10
C VAL A 81 -4.00 -2.27 25.19
N LEU A 82 -4.84 -2.41 26.20
CA LEU A 82 -4.87 -1.47 27.33
C LEU A 82 -3.56 -1.51 28.13
N LYS A 83 -2.96 -2.70 28.29
CA LYS A 83 -1.66 -2.87 28.97
C LYS A 83 -0.52 -2.20 28.21
N LEU A 84 -0.45 -2.36 26.88
CA LEU A 84 0.53 -1.65 26.03
C LEU A 84 0.32 -0.13 26.04
N ARG A 85 -0.93 0.34 26.01
CA ARG A 85 -1.27 1.77 26.11
C ARG A 85 -0.79 2.37 27.43
N GLU A 86 -0.95 1.66 28.53
CA GLU A 86 -0.41 2.08 29.82
C GLU A 86 1.12 2.10 29.84
N ASP A 87 1.78 1.12 29.24
CA ASP A 87 3.24 1.03 29.22
C ASP A 87 3.89 2.11 28.33
N SER A 88 3.28 2.47 27.20
CA SER A 88 3.70 3.59 26.34
C SER A 88 3.54 4.95 27.01
N VAL A 89 2.52 5.13 27.86
CA VAL A 89 2.27 6.37 28.62
C VAL A 89 3.19 6.48 29.86
N LYS A 90 3.66 5.34 30.40
CA LYS A 90 4.53 5.29 31.58
C LYS A 90 6.02 5.44 31.25
N ARG A 91 6.47 5.24 30.00
CA ARG A 91 7.88 5.46 29.62
C ARG A 91 8.16 6.95 29.37
N PRO A 92 9.09 7.58 30.10
CA PRO A 92 9.58 8.91 29.74
C PRO A 92 10.33 8.85 28.39
N PRO A 93 10.37 9.95 27.61
CA PRO A 93 11.19 10.03 26.41
C PRO A 93 12.65 10.16 26.83
N THR A 94 13.26 9.05 27.22
CA THR A 94 14.67 8.98 27.58
C THR A 94 15.29 7.79 26.86
N GLY A 95 16.05 8.09 25.81
CA GLY A 95 17.09 7.25 25.25
C GLY A 95 16.64 5.92 24.63
N LEU A 96 16.61 5.89 23.29
CA LEU A 96 16.61 4.68 22.45
C LEU A 96 15.43 3.73 22.71
N GLY A 97 14.22 4.18 22.40
CA GLY A 97 13.04 3.31 22.30
C GLY A 97 13.07 2.42 21.05
N LEU A 98 12.18 1.43 20.98
CA LEU A 98 11.94 0.64 19.76
C LEU A 98 11.70 1.53 18.52
N ALA A 99 11.11 2.72 18.74
CA ALA A 99 10.94 3.76 17.74
C ALA A 99 12.26 4.39 17.29
N ASP A 100 13.26 4.53 18.16
CA ASP A 100 14.61 5.03 17.82
C ASP A 100 15.46 3.95 17.12
N ILE A 101 15.24 2.67 17.43
CA ILE A 101 15.86 1.53 16.72
C ILE A 101 15.26 1.40 15.31
N LEU A 102 13.95 1.59 15.15
CA LEU A 102 13.29 1.69 13.84
C LEU A 102 13.61 3.02 13.11
N CYS A 103 13.90 4.11 13.83
CA CYS A 103 14.34 5.39 13.27
C CYS A 103 15.81 5.35 12.83
N ALA A 104 16.66 4.55 13.48
CA ALA A 104 18.02 4.27 13.00
C ALA A 104 18.03 3.51 11.65
N CYS A 105 16.94 2.80 11.33
CA CYS A 105 16.70 2.17 10.03
C CYS A 105 16.20 3.17 8.96
N ALA A 106 15.95 4.43 9.35
CA ALA A 106 15.55 5.52 8.47
C ALA A 106 16.73 6.47 8.15
N THR A 107 17.98 5.99 8.26
CA THR A 107 19.14 6.81 7.89
C THR A 107 19.08 7.16 6.39
N PRO A 108 19.32 8.44 6.01
CA PRO A 108 19.28 8.85 4.63
C PRO A 108 20.55 8.36 3.95
N VAL A 109 20.43 7.37 3.05
CA VAL A 109 21.44 7.25 2.00
C VAL A 109 21.21 8.43 1.07
N VAL A 110 22.04 9.45 1.24
CA VAL A 110 22.32 10.42 0.18
C VAL A 110 22.95 9.64 -0.97
N VAL A 111 22.12 9.18 -1.91
CA VAL A 111 22.61 8.79 -3.24
C VAL A 111 22.68 10.07 -4.05
N ASN A 112 23.91 10.52 -4.27
CA ASN A 112 24.20 11.62 -5.17
C ASN A 112 23.69 11.27 -6.58
N ILE A 113 23.07 12.24 -7.22
CA ILE A 113 22.25 12.09 -8.41
C ILE A 113 23.11 11.59 -9.57
N GLY A 114 22.78 10.40 -10.06
CA GLY A 114 23.24 9.80 -11.30
C GLY A 114 22.09 8.98 -11.86
N ILE A 115 21.45 9.54 -12.87
CA ILE A 115 20.28 9.04 -13.62
C ILE A 115 20.33 7.52 -13.86
N SER A 116 19.33 6.77 -13.36
CA SER A 116 18.59 5.75 -14.13
C SER A 116 17.38 5.24 -13.34
N ASP A 117 16.27 5.13 -14.05
CA ASP A 117 14.93 4.78 -13.61
C ASP A 117 14.82 3.26 -13.29
N GLN A 118 15.40 2.83 -12.16
CA GLN A 118 15.42 1.42 -11.70
C GLN A 118 15.07 1.22 -10.21
N ALA A 119 14.31 2.14 -9.59
CA ALA A 119 13.95 2.03 -8.18
C ALA A 119 12.59 1.35 -7.94
N ILE A 120 12.39 0.16 -8.51
CA ILE A 120 11.47 -0.83 -7.95
C ILE A 120 12.27 -1.58 -6.87
N CYS A 121 11.72 -1.65 -5.65
CA CYS A 121 12.23 -2.43 -4.53
C CYS A 121 13.54 -1.94 -3.85
N ARG A 122 13.41 -0.96 -2.93
CA ARG A 122 14.19 -0.97 -1.68
C ARG A 122 13.27 -0.66 -0.49
N ASN A 123 12.55 -1.68 -0.04
CA ASN A 123 11.92 -1.78 1.29
C ASN A 123 12.56 -2.94 2.10
N LEU A 124 13.80 -3.33 1.78
CA LEU A 124 14.42 -4.59 2.20
C LEU A 124 14.89 -4.66 3.67
N GLU A 125 14.97 -3.56 4.42
CA GLU A 125 15.59 -3.59 5.76
C GLU A 125 14.61 -3.83 6.91
N ALA A 126 13.30 -3.67 6.70
CA ALA A 126 12.31 -3.75 7.78
C ALA A 126 11.95 -5.20 8.16
N GLU A 127 12.03 -6.16 7.23
CA GLU A 127 11.64 -7.56 7.48
C GLU A 127 12.69 -8.34 8.28
N ALA A 128 13.99 -8.11 8.04
CA ALA A 128 15.08 -8.80 8.74
C ALA A 128 15.23 -8.35 10.22
N LEU A 129 15.09 -7.05 10.49
CA LEU A 129 15.18 -6.48 11.84
C LEU A 129 13.96 -6.79 12.71
N LEU A 130 12.78 -6.97 12.09
CA LEU A 130 11.57 -7.37 12.80
C LEU A 130 11.66 -8.83 13.30
N THR A 131 12.30 -9.72 12.54
CA THR A 131 12.57 -11.11 12.94
C THR A 131 13.58 -11.19 14.08
N LEU A 132 14.67 -10.39 14.04
CA LEU A 132 15.66 -10.31 15.12
C LEU A 132 15.09 -9.75 16.44
N LEU A 133 14.06 -8.90 16.39
CA LEU A 133 13.34 -8.44 17.59
C LEU A 133 12.45 -9.52 18.23
N LEU A 134 12.16 -10.62 17.51
CA LEU A 134 11.21 -11.67 17.92
C LEU A 134 11.88 -12.93 18.49
N GLU A 135 13.18 -13.14 18.27
CA GLU A 135 13.90 -14.35 18.75
C GLU A 135 14.16 -14.40 20.26
N GLY A 136 13.77 -13.38 21.03
CA GLY A 136 14.13 -13.25 22.46
C GLY A 136 13.07 -13.57 23.51
N GLN A 137 11.81 -13.90 23.16
CA GLN A 137 10.74 -14.07 24.17
C GLN A 137 9.71 -15.14 23.74
N HIS A 138 9.93 -16.37 24.20
CA HIS A 138 9.12 -17.56 23.92
C HIS A 138 7.67 -17.56 24.48
N ASN A 139 7.08 -16.40 24.80
CA ASN A 139 5.79 -16.33 25.49
C ASN A 139 4.83 -15.20 25.04
N SER A 140 4.91 -14.67 23.82
CA SER A 140 4.15 -13.46 23.48
C SER A 140 3.70 -13.27 22.01
N PHE A 141 3.21 -14.31 21.33
CA PHE A 141 2.64 -14.16 19.98
C PHE A 141 1.39 -13.24 19.91
N ARG A 142 0.60 -13.17 20.99
CA ARG A 142 -0.59 -12.30 21.09
C ARG A 142 -0.28 -10.80 21.14
N THR A 143 0.93 -10.41 21.56
CA THR A 143 1.30 -8.99 21.70
C THR A 143 1.69 -8.37 20.37
N THR A 144 2.15 -9.18 19.40
CA THR A 144 2.73 -8.73 18.13
C THR A 144 1.70 -8.13 17.16
N ALA A 145 0.48 -8.69 17.07
CA ALA A 145 -0.60 -8.14 16.22
C ALA A 145 -0.93 -6.69 16.56
N PHE A 146 -1.13 -6.45 17.85
CA PHE A 146 -1.62 -5.19 18.37
C PHE A 146 -0.53 -4.12 18.34
N LEU A 147 0.73 -4.52 18.56
CA LEU A 147 1.88 -3.65 18.36
C LEU A 147 1.90 -3.04 16.95
N MET A 148 1.60 -3.82 15.91
CA MET A 148 1.64 -3.33 14.52
C MET A 148 0.53 -2.32 14.22
N LEU A 149 -0.71 -2.58 14.66
CA LEU A 149 -1.83 -1.64 14.44
C LEU A 149 -1.64 -0.34 15.23
N HIS A 150 -1.08 -0.43 16.44
CA HIS A 150 -0.70 0.75 17.24
C HIS A 150 0.45 1.53 16.61
N LEU A 151 1.46 0.84 16.10
CA LEU A 151 2.58 1.47 15.40
C LEU A 151 2.09 2.28 14.20
N VAL A 152 1.19 1.71 13.39
CA VAL A 152 0.57 2.42 12.27
C VAL A 152 -0.19 3.65 12.75
N ARG A 153 -0.99 3.52 13.82
CA ARG A 153 -1.70 4.67 14.41
C ARG A 153 -0.76 5.76 14.88
N ASP A 154 0.32 5.39 15.55
CA ASP A 154 1.28 6.33 16.11
C ASP A 154 2.02 7.09 14.99
N TRP A 155 2.30 6.45 13.85
CA TRP A 155 2.80 7.16 12.65
C TRP A 155 1.82 8.22 12.12
N TYR A 156 0.52 7.94 12.11
CA TYR A 156 -0.48 8.94 11.72
C TYR A 156 -0.59 10.07 12.76
N LEU A 157 -0.50 9.78 14.05
CA LEU A 157 -0.52 10.80 15.11
C LEU A 157 0.72 11.70 15.07
N GLU A 158 1.89 11.13 14.82
CA GLU A 158 3.14 11.88 14.64
C GLU A 158 3.05 12.78 13.41
N SER A 159 2.63 12.25 12.27
CA SER A 159 2.43 13.04 11.05
C SER A 159 1.37 14.13 11.21
N PHE A 160 0.31 13.87 11.98
CA PHE A 160 -0.69 14.89 12.32
C PHE A 160 -0.07 16.01 13.15
N ARG A 161 0.75 15.66 14.15
CA ARG A 161 1.47 16.62 14.98
C ARG A 161 2.41 17.49 14.14
N ASP A 162 3.19 16.88 13.25
CA ASP A 162 4.10 17.59 12.34
C ASP A 162 3.35 18.65 11.52
N LEU A 163 2.22 18.25 10.91
CA LEU A 163 1.39 19.15 10.11
C LEU A 163 0.76 20.28 10.93
N ARG A 164 0.35 20.01 12.18
CA ARG A 164 -0.29 21.00 13.05
C ARG A 164 0.70 22.01 13.62
N LEU A 165 1.93 21.59 13.86
CA LEU A 165 3.00 22.45 14.36
C LEU A 165 3.66 23.27 13.23
N PHE A 166 3.50 22.85 11.97
CA PHE A 166 4.02 23.61 10.84
C PHE A 166 3.28 24.97 10.71
N PRO A 167 4.00 26.10 10.68
CA PRO A 167 3.39 27.43 10.62
C PRO A 167 2.62 27.66 9.31
N GLU A 168 1.88 28.76 9.23
CA GLU A 168 1.23 29.16 7.99
C GLU A 168 2.27 29.43 6.89
N ILE A 169 2.07 28.83 5.71
CA ILE A 169 2.96 28.93 4.56
C ILE A 169 2.69 30.24 3.81
N LYS A 170 3.63 31.18 3.85
CA LYS A 170 3.46 32.54 3.29
C LYS A 170 4.30 32.78 2.06
N ASP A 171 5.45 32.15 1.97
CA ASP A 171 6.41 32.37 0.89
C ASP A 171 7.08 31.06 0.44
N ARG A 172 8.05 31.21 -0.47
CA ARG A 172 8.78 30.09 -1.07
C ARG A 172 9.66 29.34 -0.05
N VAL A 173 10.17 30.01 0.97
CA VAL A 173 11.02 29.36 1.98
C VAL A 173 10.15 28.43 2.82
N ASP A 174 9.02 28.92 3.32
CA ASP A 174 8.05 28.11 4.05
C ASP A 174 7.56 26.91 3.22
N GLU A 175 7.33 27.14 1.92
CA GLU A 175 6.83 26.16 0.97
C GLU A 175 7.82 25.00 0.76
N LEU A 176 9.12 25.29 0.65
CA LEU A 176 10.17 24.28 0.51
C LEU A 176 10.37 23.50 1.81
N GLU A 177 10.34 24.17 2.97
CA GLU A 177 10.40 23.51 4.28
C GLU A 177 9.20 22.58 4.49
N PHE A 178 8.00 23.02 4.11
CA PHE A 178 6.79 22.20 4.15
C PHE A 178 6.90 21.00 3.23
N THR A 179 7.40 21.19 2.01
CA THR A 179 7.64 20.12 1.03
C THR A 179 8.55 19.03 1.60
N GLN A 180 9.63 19.42 2.27
CA GLN A 180 10.54 18.47 2.91
C GLN A 180 9.85 17.72 4.07
N MET A 181 9.06 18.40 4.89
CA MET A 181 8.31 17.75 5.98
C MET A 181 7.29 16.73 5.45
N ILE A 182 6.49 17.05 4.43
CA ILE A 182 5.52 16.09 3.88
C ILE A 182 6.20 14.95 3.13
N LYS A 183 7.40 15.16 2.56
CA LYS A 183 8.24 14.09 2.01
C LYS A 183 8.64 13.11 3.11
N MET A 184 9.00 13.59 4.31
CA MET A 184 9.26 12.72 5.46
C MET A 184 8.01 11.97 5.93
N ILE A 185 6.82 12.60 5.92
CA ILE A 185 5.55 11.89 6.19
C ILE A 185 5.33 10.74 5.19
N LYS A 186 5.57 10.97 3.88
CA LYS A 186 5.43 9.93 2.85
C LYS A 186 6.33 8.73 3.13
N VAL A 187 7.57 8.97 3.55
CA VAL A 187 8.56 7.95 3.92
C VAL A 187 8.13 7.19 5.18
N ARG A 188 7.78 7.89 6.26
CA ARG A 188 7.28 7.30 7.52
C ARG A 188 6.15 6.30 7.27
N HIS A 189 5.28 6.60 6.29
CA HIS A 189 4.12 5.77 5.97
C HIS A 189 4.38 4.64 4.96
N ASN A 190 5.62 4.40 4.51
CA ASN A 190 5.92 3.35 3.52
C ASN A 190 5.52 1.95 4.02
N ASN A 191 5.76 1.66 5.30
CA ASN A 191 5.54 0.34 5.89
C ASN A 191 4.13 0.11 6.45
N VAL A 192 3.18 1.01 6.16
CA VAL A 192 1.79 0.89 6.63
C VAL A 192 1.09 -0.36 6.06
N VAL A 193 1.28 -0.69 4.78
CA VAL A 193 0.62 -1.86 4.17
C VAL A 193 1.07 -3.17 4.83
N PRO A 194 2.39 -3.49 4.90
CA PRO A 194 2.84 -4.72 5.55
C PRO A 194 2.49 -4.74 7.04
N ALA A 195 2.66 -3.63 7.78
CA ALA A 195 2.30 -3.60 9.20
C ALA A 195 0.80 -3.85 9.45
N MET A 196 -0.08 -3.27 8.63
CA MET A 196 -1.51 -3.55 8.69
C MET A 196 -1.81 -5.01 8.33
N ALA A 197 -1.19 -5.56 7.28
CA ALA A 197 -1.38 -6.95 6.87
C ALA A 197 -1.03 -7.92 8.00
N LEU A 198 0.14 -7.74 8.63
CA LEU A 198 0.59 -8.51 9.78
C LEU A 198 -0.36 -8.38 10.98
N GLY A 199 -0.76 -7.14 11.30
CA GLY A 199 -1.67 -6.87 12.42
C GLY A 199 -3.04 -7.52 12.26
N VAL A 200 -3.65 -7.41 11.08
CA VAL A 200 -4.97 -7.99 10.80
C VAL A 200 -4.90 -9.52 10.66
N GLN A 201 -3.82 -10.06 10.11
CA GLN A 201 -3.65 -11.50 9.97
C GLN A 201 -3.47 -12.20 11.32
N GLN A 202 -2.65 -11.64 12.21
CA GLN A 202 -2.50 -12.16 13.56
C GLN A 202 -3.81 -12.01 14.34
N LEU A 203 -4.57 -10.93 14.11
CA LEU A 203 -5.90 -10.80 14.67
C LEU A 203 -6.84 -11.94 14.22
N LYS A 204 -6.81 -12.33 12.94
CA LYS A 204 -7.60 -13.47 12.43
C LYS A 204 -7.29 -14.76 13.20
N LYS A 205 -6.02 -15.02 13.53
CA LYS A 205 -5.61 -16.20 14.32
C LYS A 205 -6.18 -16.18 15.75
N ASP A 206 -6.40 -15.00 16.31
CA ASP A 206 -6.93 -14.80 17.66
C ASP A 206 -8.48 -14.76 17.73
N LEU A 207 -9.17 -14.72 16.58
CA LEU A 207 -10.63 -14.81 16.52
C LEU A 207 -11.05 -16.29 16.53
N ASP A 208 -12.00 -16.63 17.40
CA ASP A 208 -12.58 -17.97 17.47
C ASP A 208 -13.20 -18.32 16.10
N PRO A 209 -12.92 -19.48 15.51
CA PRO A 209 -13.49 -19.89 14.22
C PRO A 209 -15.03 -19.94 14.20
N THR A 210 -15.69 -19.94 15.37
CA THR A 210 -17.15 -19.83 15.51
C THR A 210 -17.68 -18.40 15.46
N VAL A 211 -16.82 -17.38 15.60
CA VAL A 211 -17.17 -15.96 15.52
C VAL A 211 -17.26 -15.54 14.04
N VAL A 212 -18.49 -15.21 13.69
CA VAL A 212 -19.14 -15.35 12.38
C VAL A 212 -18.69 -14.32 11.34
N LEU A 213 -18.67 -14.74 10.08
CA LEU A 213 -18.54 -14.01 8.79
C LEU A 213 -18.92 -12.52 8.73
N LYS A 214 -19.85 -12.03 9.57
CA LYS A 214 -20.22 -10.61 9.68
C LYS A 214 -19.02 -9.76 10.14
N ASP A 215 -18.20 -10.31 11.03
CA ASP A 215 -17.11 -9.57 11.65
C ASP A 215 -15.95 -9.31 10.67
N LEU A 216 -15.75 -10.25 9.76
CA LEU A 216 -14.80 -10.10 8.65
C LEU A 216 -15.26 -9.03 7.65
N HIS A 217 -16.57 -8.86 7.45
CA HIS A 217 -17.09 -7.87 6.53
C HIS A 217 -16.78 -6.44 6.98
N GLU A 218 -16.96 -6.13 8.26
CA GLU A 218 -16.63 -4.80 8.81
C GLU A 218 -15.13 -4.49 8.71
N ILE A 219 -14.28 -5.49 8.94
CA ILE A 219 -12.83 -5.35 8.74
C ILE A 219 -12.51 -5.03 7.28
N TYR A 220 -13.10 -5.73 6.31
CA TYR A 220 -12.85 -5.48 4.90
C TYR A 220 -13.33 -4.09 4.46
N GLN A 221 -14.51 -3.67 4.91
CA GLN A 221 -15.01 -2.32 4.64
C GLN A 221 -14.10 -1.24 5.26
N PHE A 222 -13.59 -1.48 6.46
CA PHE A 222 -12.61 -0.60 7.09
C PHE A 222 -11.32 -0.53 6.26
N LEU A 223 -10.75 -1.67 5.87
CA LEU A 223 -9.51 -1.72 5.08
C LEU A 223 -9.66 -1.04 3.73
N ASP A 224 -10.80 -1.22 3.04
CA ASP A 224 -11.09 -0.52 1.79
C ASP A 224 -11.08 1.00 1.98
N ARG A 225 -11.80 1.51 2.99
CA ARG A 225 -11.80 2.95 3.31
C ARG A 225 -10.42 3.44 3.70
N PHE A 226 -9.69 2.66 4.51
CA PHE A 226 -8.36 2.99 5.01
C PHE A 226 -7.36 3.13 3.86
N TYR A 227 -7.26 2.11 3.00
CA TYR A 227 -6.33 2.11 1.87
C TYR A 227 -6.73 3.10 0.78
N MET A 228 -8.01 3.30 0.49
CA MET A 228 -8.45 4.32 -0.47
C MET A 228 -8.00 5.72 -0.06
N SER A 229 -8.15 6.09 1.21
CA SER A 229 -7.64 7.37 1.72
C SER A 229 -6.12 7.42 1.71
N ARG A 230 -5.43 6.32 2.06
CA ARG A 230 -3.96 6.28 2.00
C ARG A 230 -3.45 6.51 0.58
N ILE A 231 -4.08 5.90 -0.42
CA ILE A 231 -3.80 6.16 -1.84
C ILE A 231 -3.96 7.66 -2.12
N GLY A 232 -5.07 8.26 -1.67
CA GLY A 232 -5.31 9.70 -1.83
C GLY A 232 -4.29 10.61 -1.14
N ILE A 233 -3.87 10.30 0.10
CA ILE A 233 -2.83 11.04 0.82
C ILE A 233 -1.50 10.95 0.06
N ARG A 234 -1.10 9.74 -0.36
CA ARG A 234 0.15 9.53 -1.11
C ARG A 234 0.13 10.20 -2.47
N MET A 235 -1.02 10.22 -3.15
CA MET A 235 -1.19 10.91 -4.43
C MET A 235 -1.00 12.42 -4.26
N LEU A 236 -1.64 13.03 -3.25
CA LEU A 236 -1.53 14.47 -3.04
C LEU A 236 -0.10 14.90 -2.66
N ILE A 237 0.53 14.20 -1.70
CA ILE A 237 1.91 14.49 -1.30
C ILE A 237 2.86 14.22 -2.47
N GLY A 238 2.70 13.07 -3.13
CA GLY A 238 3.56 12.68 -4.24
C GLY A 238 3.47 13.63 -5.42
N GLN A 239 2.28 14.12 -5.76
CA GLN A 239 2.09 15.11 -6.83
C GLN A 239 2.84 16.40 -6.53
N HIS A 240 2.69 16.96 -5.33
CA HIS A 240 3.37 18.20 -4.96
C HIS A 240 4.89 18.04 -4.92
N VAL A 241 5.39 16.95 -4.33
CA VAL A 241 6.83 16.66 -4.28
C VAL A 241 7.41 16.48 -5.69
N ALA A 242 6.69 15.82 -6.60
CA ALA A 242 7.16 15.59 -7.96
C ALA A 242 7.15 16.86 -8.84
N LEU A 243 6.33 17.87 -8.51
CA LEU A 243 6.37 19.17 -9.18
C LEU A 243 7.62 20.01 -8.84
N HIS A 244 8.37 19.59 -7.82
CA HIS A 244 9.66 20.19 -7.43
C HIS A 244 10.88 19.50 -8.04
N ASP A 245 10.67 18.49 -8.89
CA ASP A 245 11.78 17.84 -9.59
C ASP A 245 12.49 18.87 -10.50
N PRO A 246 13.80 19.12 -10.32
CA PRO A 246 14.53 20.03 -11.19
C PRO A 246 14.71 19.48 -12.61
N ASP A 247 14.59 18.17 -12.81
CA ASP A 247 14.74 17.49 -14.10
C ASP A 247 13.54 16.55 -14.36
N PRO A 248 12.32 17.10 -14.52
CA PRO A 248 11.14 16.28 -14.68
C PRO A 248 11.17 15.56 -16.03
N GLU A 249 10.75 14.30 -16.04
CA GLU A 249 10.62 13.53 -17.27
C GLU A 249 9.75 14.26 -18.32
N PRO A 250 10.14 14.27 -19.59
CA PRO A 250 9.36 14.91 -20.65
C PRO A 250 7.93 14.36 -20.74
N GLY A 251 6.94 15.25 -20.66
CA GLY A 251 5.53 14.87 -20.71
C GLY A 251 4.94 14.44 -19.36
N CYS A 252 5.69 14.53 -18.27
CA CYS A 252 5.21 14.33 -16.91
C CYS A 252 4.81 15.66 -16.25
N ILE A 253 3.70 15.62 -15.52
CA ILE A 253 3.18 16.69 -14.67
C ILE A 253 3.10 16.12 -13.25
N GLY A 254 4.14 16.38 -12.47
CA GLY A 254 4.33 15.70 -11.18
C GLY A 254 4.41 14.20 -11.39
N GLN A 255 3.50 13.43 -10.79
CA GLN A 255 3.47 11.96 -10.94
C GLN A 255 2.64 11.47 -12.14
N ILE A 256 2.02 12.38 -12.89
CA ILE A 256 1.11 12.04 -13.98
C ILE A 256 1.88 12.17 -15.29
N ASN A 257 2.01 11.08 -16.03
CA ASN A 257 2.51 11.16 -17.39
C ASN A 257 1.31 11.36 -18.33
N THR A 258 1.40 12.38 -19.18
CA THR A 258 0.32 12.82 -20.07
C THR A 258 0.09 11.88 -21.25
N ARG A 259 1.06 11.01 -21.56
CA ARG A 259 1.06 10.08 -22.69
C ARG A 259 1.72 8.76 -22.29
N ILE A 260 1.17 8.06 -21.29
CA ILE A 260 1.68 6.74 -20.93
C ILE A 260 1.38 5.73 -22.02
N SER A 261 2.34 4.87 -22.34
CA SER A 261 2.09 3.67 -23.15
C SER A 261 1.69 2.51 -22.23
N PRO A 262 0.41 2.08 -22.22
CA PRO A 262 0.00 0.90 -21.46
C PRO A 262 0.71 -0.38 -21.92
N MET A 263 1.09 -0.46 -23.20
CA MET A 263 1.87 -1.57 -23.74
C MET A 263 3.24 -1.66 -23.06
N LEU A 264 3.94 -0.54 -22.93
CA LEU A 264 5.24 -0.49 -22.25
C LEU A 264 5.11 -0.81 -20.76
N ILE A 265 4.12 -0.23 -20.07
CA ILE A 265 3.88 -0.51 -18.65
C ILE A 265 3.56 -2.00 -18.43
N ALA A 266 2.74 -2.60 -19.31
CA ALA A 266 2.43 -4.01 -19.24
C ALA A 266 3.67 -4.89 -19.46
N GLN A 267 4.55 -4.50 -20.38
CA GLN A 267 5.82 -5.20 -20.63
C GLN A 267 6.71 -5.17 -19.38
N THR A 268 7.01 -3.98 -18.85
CA THR A 268 7.86 -3.81 -17.66
C THR A 268 7.29 -4.55 -16.45
N ALA A 269 5.99 -4.40 -16.16
CA ALA A 269 5.34 -5.10 -15.06
C ALA A 269 5.37 -6.63 -15.23
N SER A 270 5.30 -7.12 -16.47
CA SER A 270 5.40 -8.55 -16.78
C SER A 270 6.82 -9.07 -16.57
N ASP A 271 7.84 -8.32 -17.00
CA ASP A 271 9.24 -8.70 -16.81
C ASP A 271 9.63 -8.73 -15.33
N ASP A 272 9.15 -7.76 -14.54
CA ASP A 272 9.31 -7.75 -13.10
C ASP A 272 8.64 -8.98 -12.43
N ALA A 273 7.39 -9.27 -12.81
CA ALA A 273 6.65 -10.40 -12.26
C ALA A 273 7.26 -11.76 -12.67
N ARG A 274 7.74 -11.87 -13.91
CA ARG A 274 8.45 -13.07 -14.40
C ARG A 274 9.77 -13.28 -13.67
N SER A 275 10.50 -12.21 -13.36
CA SER A 275 11.75 -12.30 -12.59
C SER A 275 11.53 -12.86 -11.18
N ILE A 276 10.41 -12.53 -10.55
CA ILE A 276 10.02 -13.09 -9.24
C ILE A 276 9.58 -14.56 -9.41
N CYS A 277 8.76 -14.87 -10.42
CA CYS A 277 8.32 -16.23 -10.71
C CYS A 277 9.51 -17.17 -10.96
N PHE A 278 10.48 -16.73 -11.76
CA PHE A 278 11.70 -17.48 -12.07
C PHE A 278 12.54 -17.74 -10.83
N ARG A 279 12.64 -16.77 -9.91
CA ARG A 279 13.36 -16.94 -8.64
C ARG A 279 12.70 -17.99 -7.75
N GLU A 280 11.38 -18.03 -7.71
CA GLU A 280 10.61 -18.94 -6.86
C GLU A 280 10.58 -20.37 -7.42
N TYR A 281 10.32 -20.52 -8.72
CA TYR A 281 10.02 -21.82 -9.34
C TYR A 281 11.10 -22.32 -10.31
N GLY A 282 12.16 -21.54 -10.56
CA GLY A 282 13.22 -21.88 -11.51
C GLY A 282 12.86 -21.66 -12.99
N ASP A 283 11.61 -21.33 -13.28
CA ASP A 283 11.11 -20.98 -14.61
C ASP A 283 9.92 -20.00 -14.49
N ALA A 284 9.54 -19.36 -15.59
CA ALA A 284 8.40 -18.44 -15.63
C ALA A 284 7.68 -18.50 -16.99
N PRO A 285 6.33 -18.66 -17.00
CA PRO A 285 5.55 -18.65 -18.23
C PRO A 285 5.85 -17.42 -19.09
N LYS A 286 5.73 -17.59 -20.41
CA LYS A 286 5.80 -16.46 -21.35
C LYS A 286 4.60 -15.54 -21.14
N VAL A 287 4.78 -14.26 -21.45
CA VAL A 287 3.71 -13.27 -21.43
C VAL A 287 3.60 -12.65 -22.81
N ASP A 288 2.46 -12.85 -23.46
CA ASP A 288 2.17 -12.29 -24.78
C ASP A 288 1.27 -11.06 -24.63
N ILE A 289 1.71 -9.91 -25.14
CA ILE A 289 1.01 -8.64 -25.01
C ILE A 289 0.52 -8.16 -26.37
N TYR A 290 -0.77 -7.86 -26.47
CA TYR A 290 -1.46 -7.45 -27.68
C TYR A 290 -2.15 -6.09 -27.48
N GLY A 291 -2.07 -5.22 -28.46
CA GLY A 291 -2.69 -3.89 -28.44
C GLY A 291 -2.03 -2.95 -29.45
N ASP A 292 -2.53 -1.72 -29.59
CA ASP A 292 -1.87 -0.71 -30.40
C ASP A 292 -0.61 -0.17 -29.67
N PRO A 293 0.60 -0.34 -30.22
CA PRO A 293 1.83 0.17 -29.61
C PRO A 293 1.88 1.71 -29.54
N ASN A 294 1.09 2.41 -30.36
CA ASN A 294 1.05 3.87 -30.40
C ASN A 294 -0.02 4.47 -29.46
N PHE A 295 -0.91 3.62 -28.91
CA PHE A 295 -1.95 4.09 -28.02
C PHE A 295 -1.33 4.65 -26.73
N THR A 296 -1.75 5.87 -26.36
CA THR A 296 -1.32 6.52 -25.13
C THR A 296 -2.47 7.27 -24.46
N PHE A 297 -2.40 7.43 -23.14
CA PHE A 297 -3.38 8.21 -22.39
C PHE A 297 -2.74 8.83 -21.13
N PRO A 298 -3.34 9.86 -20.52
CA PRO A 298 -2.82 10.45 -19.29
C PRO A 298 -3.16 9.57 -18.08
N TYR A 299 -2.14 9.16 -17.32
CA TYR A 299 -2.33 8.40 -16.07
C TYR A 299 -1.10 8.47 -15.16
N VAL A 300 -1.20 7.89 -13.96
CA VAL A 300 -0.08 7.75 -13.03
C VAL A 300 0.64 6.44 -13.32
N PRO A 301 1.89 6.45 -13.86
CA PRO A 301 2.58 5.22 -14.31
C PRO A 301 2.72 4.18 -13.21
N SER A 302 3.13 4.62 -12.01
CA SER A 302 3.30 3.73 -10.85
C SER A 302 2.02 3.05 -10.38
N HIS A 303 0.84 3.70 -10.56
CA HIS A 303 -0.44 3.07 -10.22
C HIS A 303 -0.80 1.99 -11.23
N LEU A 304 -0.58 2.24 -12.52
CA LEU A 304 -0.87 1.25 -13.56
C LEU A 304 0.07 0.05 -13.46
N HIS A 305 1.38 0.31 -13.29
CA HIS A 305 2.38 -0.74 -13.08
C HIS A 305 2.01 -1.63 -11.90
N LEU A 306 1.67 -1.06 -10.73
CA LEU A 306 1.27 -1.84 -9.56
C LEU A 306 0.10 -2.79 -9.85
N MET A 307 -0.95 -2.29 -10.52
CA MET A 307 -2.12 -3.12 -10.84
C MET A 307 -1.78 -4.25 -11.81
N VAL A 308 -1.04 -3.94 -12.89
CA VAL A 308 -0.65 -4.95 -13.88
C VAL A 308 0.32 -5.97 -13.27
N PHE A 309 1.31 -5.51 -12.52
CA PHE A 309 2.30 -6.34 -11.83
C PHE A 309 1.63 -7.35 -10.90
N GLU A 310 0.73 -6.91 -10.02
CA GLU A 310 0.05 -7.82 -9.07
C GLU A 310 -0.84 -8.84 -9.80
N LEU A 311 -1.53 -8.43 -10.87
CA LEU A 311 -2.37 -9.33 -11.66
C LEU A 311 -1.54 -10.35 -12.45
N VAL A 312 -0.50 -9.90 -13.15
CA VAL A 312 0.40 -10.79 -13.91
C VAL A 312 1.11 -11.75 -12.97
N LYS A 313 1.61 -11.29 -11.82
CA LYS A 313 2.20 -12.16 -10.79
C LYS A 313 1.23 -13.26 -10.37
N ASN A 314 -0.03 -12.93 -10.10
CA ASN A 314 -1.03 -13.94 -9.74
C ASN A 314 -1.28 -14.96 -10.87
N SER A 315 -1.39 -14.50 -12.12
CA SER A 315 -1.58 -15.35 -13.30
C SER A 315 -0.37 -16.26 -13.54
N LEU A 316 0.86 -15.72 -13.46
CA LEU A 316 2.10 -16.50 -13.59
C LEU A 316 2.18 -17.59 -12.52
N ARG A 317 1.87 -17.26 -11.27
CA ARG A 317 1.82 -18.23 -10.18
C ARG A 317 0.82 -19.35 -10.48
N ALA A 318 -0.41 -19.01 -10.87
CA ALA A 318 -1.45 -20.00 -11.12
C ALA A 318 -1.08 -20.95 -12.27
N VAL A 319 -0.48 -20.44 -13.35
CA VAL A 319 0.01 -21.26 -14.47
C VAL A 319 1.21 -22.10 -14.02
N GLN A 320 2.20 -21.49 -13.36
CA GLN A 320 3.41 -22.20 -12.95
C GLN A 320 3.10 -23.32 -11.96
N GLU A 321 2.29 -23.06 -10.93
CA GLU A 321 1.89 -24.07 -9.95
C GLU A 321 1.16 -25.26 -10.58
N ARG A 322 0.45 -25.01 -11.68
CA ARG A 322 -0.31 -26.03 -12.40
C ARG A 322 0.55 -26.88 -13.33
N PHE A 323 1.48 -26.26 -14.05
CA PHE A 323 2.21 -26.93 -15.14
C PHE A 323 3.62 -27.37 -14.74
N MET A 324 4.18 -26.92 -13.60
CA MET A 324 5.56 -27.25 -13.20
C MET A 324 5.84 -28.76 -13.05
N THR A 325 4.81 -29.59 -12.83
CA THR A 325 4.92 -31.05 -12.74
C THR A 325 4.26 -31.79 -13.91
N SER A 326 3.79 -31.05 -14.92
CA SER A 326 3.07 -31.60 -16.07
C SER A 326 4.01 -31.86 -17.23
N ASP A 327 3.79 -32.95 -17.98
CA ASP A 327 4.49 -33.23 -19.25
C ASP A 327 4.00 -32.36 -20.43
N LYS A 328 3.27 -31.28 -20.14
CA LYS A 328 2.66 -30.41 -21.15
C LYS A 328 3.40 -29.10 -21.23
N ASP A 329 3.44 -28.51 -22.42
CA ASP A 329 3.96 -27.17 -22.62
C ASP A 329 3.19 -26.15 -21.77
N VAL A 330 3.95 -25.26 -21.12
CA VAL A 330 3.40 -24.21 -20.27
C VAL A 330 2.74 -23.14 -21.16
N PRO A 331 1.42 -22.90 -21.03
CA PRO A 331 0.73 -21.90 -21.84
C PRO A 331 1.14 -20.47 -21.44
N PRO A 332 1.19 -19.52 -22.39
CA PRO A 332 1.51 -18.13 -22.08
C PRO A 332 0.36 -17.43 -21.36
N VAL A 333 0.70 -16.49 -20.47
CA VAL A 333 -0.24 -15.49 -19.97
C VAL A 333 -0.45 -14.45 -21.06
N ARG A 334 -1.70 -14.08 -21.36
CA ARG A 334 -2.04 -13.14 -22.43
C ARG A 334 -2.54 -11.83 -21.85
N ILE A 335 -1.98 -10.71 -22.29
CA ILE A 335 -2.43 -9.37 -21.97
C ILE A 335 -2.98 -8.71 -23.23
N ILE A 336 -4.21 -8.19 -23.18
CA ILE A 336 -4.83 -7.43 -24.27
C ILE A 336 -5.12 -6.03 -23.76
N VAL A 337 -4.55 -5.02 -24.42
CA VAL A 337 -4.83 -3.61 -24.22
C VAL A 337 -5.79 -3.15 -25.32
N ALA A 338 -6.92 -2.58 -24.93
CA ALA A 338 -7.93 -2.03 -25.82
C ALA A 338 -8.23 -0.57 -25.46
N ASP A 339 -8.24 0.28 -26.48
CA ASP A 339 -8.61 1.69 -26.41
C ASP A 339 -10.08 1.88 -26.81
N GLY A 340 -10.95 2.04 -25.82
CA GLY A 340 -12.33 2.44 -26.04
C GLY A 340 -12.47 3.96 -26.13
N ILE A 341 -13.64 4.40 -26.59
CA ILE A 341 -14.01 5.83 -26.61
C ILE A 341 -14.10 6.39 -25.19
N GLU A 342 -14.62 5.60 -24.26
CA GLU A 342 -14.86 5.99 -22.86
C GLU A 342 -13.88 5.32 -21.90
N ASP A 343 -13.46 4.09 -22.21
CA ASP A 343 -12.69 3.24 -21.30
C ASP A 343 -11.41 2.71 -21.93
N VAL A 344 -10.34 2.66 -21.14
CA VAL A 344 -9.14 1.87 -21.44
C VAL A 344 -9.27 0.53 -20.73
N THR A 345 -9.20 -0.58 -21.47
CA THR A 345 -9.30 -1.93 -20.90
C THR A 345 -7.97 -2.66 -21.03
N ILE A 346 -7.45 -3.18 -19.92
CA ILE A 346 -6.32 -4.12 -19.90
C ILE A 346 -6.84 -5.46 -19.39
N LYS A 347 -6.96 -6.44 -20.29
CA LYS A 347 -7.42 -7.79 -19.98
C LYS A 347 -6.23 -8.73 -19.84
N ILE A 348 -6.07 -9.32 -18.67
CA ILE A 348 -5.06 -10.36 -18.40
C ILE A 348 -5.80 -11.71 -18.38
N SER A 349 -5.27 -12.70 -19.08
CA SER A 349 -5.89 -14.02 -19.23
C SER A 349 -4.83 -15.10 -19.07
N ASP A 350 -5.14 -16.12 -18.29
CA ASP A 350 -4.26 -17.24 -18.03
C ASP A 350 -5.01 -18.57 -18.12
N GLU A 351 -4.25 -19.65 -18.15
CA GLU A 351 -4.76 -21.03 -18.14
C GLU A 351 -4.34 -21.74 -16.85
N GLY A 352 -4.33 -21.02 -15.72
CA GLY A 352 -3.94 -21.52 -14.40
C GLY A 352 -4.97 -22.42 -13.71
N GLY A 353 -6.08 -22.76 -14.38
CA GLY A 353 -7.11 -23.69 -13.88
C GLY A 353 -8.34 -23.01 -13.28
N GLY A 354 -8.27 -21.68 -13.11
CA GLY A 354 -9.38 -20.87 -12.63
C GLY A 354 -9.59 -20.95 -11.11
N ILE A 355 -10.57 -20.20 -10.64
CA ILE A 355 -10.97 -20.03 -9.25
C ILE A 355 -12.36 -20.64 -9.11
N ALA A 356 -12.52 -21.53 -8.14
CA ALA A 356 -13.80 -22.12 -7.85
C ALA A 356 -14.87 -21.06 -7.56
N ARG A 357 -16.11 -21.29 -8.00
CA ARG A 357 -17.20 -20.30 -7.84
C ARG A 357 -17.43 -19.88 -6.38
N SER A 358 -17.17 -20.78 -5.43
CA SER A 358 -17.24 -20.53 -3.99
C SER A 358 -16.11 -19.63 -3.44
N GLY A 359 -15.01 -19.48 -4.19
CA GLY A 359 -13.86 -18.63 -3.88
C GLY A 359 -13.92 -17.23 -4.49
N LEU A 360 -14.69 -17.03 -5.57
CA LEU A 360 -14.73 -15.76 -6.32
C LEU A 360 -15.13 -14.54 -5.48
N SER A 361 -16.06 -14.69 -4.53
CA SER A 361 -16.43 -13.58 -3.64
C SER A 361 -15.36 -13.25 -2.60
N LYS A 362 -14.39 -14.16 -2.38
CA LYS A 362 -13.36 -14.06 -1.35
C LYS A 362 -12.04 -13.47 -1.86
N ILE A 363 -11.77 -13.50 -3.17
CA ILE A 363 -10.49 -13.04 -3.75
C ILE A 363 -10.20 -11.55 -3.54
N PHE A 364 -11.24 -10.75 -3.34
CA PHE A 364 -11.14 -9.33 -3.00
C PHE A 364 -11.17 -9.07 -1.50
N THR A 365 -11.02 -10.10 -0.68
CA THR A 365 -10.94 -9.95 0.78
C THR A 365 -9.49 -10.06 1.25
N TYR A 366 -9.11 -9.26 2.24
CA TYR A 366 -7.72 -9.11 2.68
C TYR A 366 -7.17 -10.31 3.47
N LEU A 367 -8.04 -11.21 3.93
CA LEU A 367 -7.67 -12.35 4.77
C LEU A 367 -7.82 -13.70 4.05
N TYR A 368 -8.06 -13.66 2.75
CA TYR A 368 -8.14 -14.83 1.88
C TYR A 368 -6.91 -14.88 0.97
N SER A 369 -6.14 -15.96 1.10
CA SER A 369 -5.03 -16.29 0.20
C SER A 369 -5.00 -17.79 0.01
N THR A 370 -4.64 -18.23 -1.20
CA THR A 370 -4.38 -19.64 -1.51
C THR A 370 -2.93 -20.04 -1.26
N ALA A 371 -2.06 -19.07 -0.94
CA ALA A 371 -0.67 -19.33 -0.57
C ALA A 371 -0.55 -19.78 0.88
N LYS A 372 0.48 -20.57 1.16
CA LYS A 372 0.95 -20.76 2.53
C LYS A 372 1.39 -19.40 3.08
N ASN A 373 1.03 -19.12 4.31
CA ASN A 373 1.38 -17.86 4.95
C ASN A 373 2.90 -17.85 5.23
N PRO A 374 3.65 -16.81 4.83
CA PRO A 374 5.09 -16.71 5.09
C PRO A 374 5.47 -16.79 6.57
N LEU A 375 4.51 -16.50 7.46
CA LEU A 375 4.68 -16.51 8.92
C LEU A 375 4.27 -17.83 9.58
N ASP A 376 3.86 -18.84 8.82
CA ASP A 376 3.59 -20.16 9.41
C ASP A 376 4.94 -20.90 9.55
N GLU A 377 5.31 -21.17 10.80
CA GLU A 377 6.60 -21.71 11.27
C GLU A 377 7.06 -22.91 10.43
N ASN A 378 8.19 -22.76 9.71
CA ASN A 378 9.16 -23.81 9.29
C ASN A 378 10.10 -23.38 8.13
N HIS A 379 10.14 -22.12 7.70
CA HIS A 379 11.12 -21.70 6.69
C HIS A 379 12.39 -21.12 7.34
N GLU A 380 13.40 -21.97 7.54
CA GLU A 380 14.81 -21.61 7.83
C GLU A 380 15.51 -20.96 6.60
N GLY A 381 14.75 -20.28 5.74
CA GLY A 381 15.24 -19.71 4.48
C GLY A 381 14.43 -18.49 4.10
N LEU A 382 14.52 -17.43 4.91
CA LEU A 382 14.05 -16.09 4.52
C LEU A 382 14.92 -15.60 3.36
N SER A 383 14.48 -15.85 2.12
CA SER A 383 15.01 -15.12 0.97
C SER A 383 14.54 -13.67 1.11
N GLU A 384 15.47 -12.72 1.23
CA GLU A 384 15.26 -11.27 1.40
C GLU A 384 14.62 -10.59 0.16
N GLY A 385 13.58 -11.17 -0.44
CA GLY A 385 12.98 -10.71 -1.70
C GLY A 385 11.45 -10.64 -1.70
N VAL A 386 10.89 -9.91 -2.68
CA VAL A 386 9.45 -9.93 -2.96
C VAL A 386 9.04 -11.37 -3.26
N ILE A 387 8.18 -11.92 -2.41
CA ILE A 387 7.65 -13.28 -2.55
C ILE A 387 6.52 -13.33 -3.58
N MET A 388 6.44 -14.46 -4.30
CA MET A 388 5.46 -14.66 -5.37
C MET A 388 4.02 -14.56 -4.88
N ALA A 389 3.76 -14.98 -3.63
CA ALA A 389 2.47 -14.81 -2.98
C ALA A 389 2.64 -14.30 -1.55
N GLY A 390 2.19 -13.06 -1.33
CA GLY A 390 2.24 -12.41 -0.02
C GLY A 390 0.97 -12.60 0.81
N TYR A 391 0.65 -11.58 1.59
CA TYR A 391 -0.42 -11.59 2.60
C TYR A 391 -1.86 -11.62 2.05
N GLY A 392 -2.09 -11.75 0.74
CA GLY A 392 -3.43 -11.71 0.13
C GLY A 392 -3.97 -10.29 -0.12
N TYR A 393 -3.11 -9.27 -0.13
CA TYR A 393 -3.51 -7.86 -0.30
C TYR A 393 -3.45 -7.37 -1.75
N GLY A 394 -2.80 -8.10 -2.66
CA GLY A 394 -2.55 -7.67 -4.04
C GLY A 394 -3.82 -7.34 -4.82
N LEU A 395 -4.76 -8.28 -4.93
CA LEU A 395 -6.03 -8.10 -5.64
C LEU A 395 -6.92 -6.99 -5.04
N PRO A 396 -7.23 -6.97 -3.74
CA PRO A 396 -8.07 -5.91 -3.18
C PRO A 396 -7.43 -4.53 -3.33
N ILE A 397 -6.12 -4.37 -3.09
CA ILE A 397 -5.44 -3.08 -3.28
C ILE A 397 -5.45 -2.64 -4.75
N SER A 398 -5.17 -3.56 -5.68
CA SER A 398 -5.21 -3.26 -7.12
C SER A 398 -6.59 -2.74 -7.55
N ARG A 399 -7.66 -3.32 -7.00
CA ARG A 399 -9.03 -2.85 -7.24
C ARG A 399 -9.27 -1.44 -6.69
N LEU A 400 -8.71 -1.10 -5.53
CA LEU A 400 -8.81 0.26 -4.99
C LEU A 400 -8.08 1.28 -5.87
N TYR A 401 -6.90 0.93 -6.40
CA TYR A 401 -6.18 1.80 -7.35
C TYR A 401 -6.97 2.02 -8.64
N ALA A 402 -7.61 0.99 -9.20
CA ALA A 402 -8.48 1.12 -10.37
C ALA A 402 -9.67 2.07 -10.09
N ARG A 403 -10.29 1.92 -8.92
CA ARG A 403 -11.45 2.73 -8.50
C ARG A 403 -11.11 4.16 -8.13
N TYR A 404 -9.88 4.44 -7.72
CA TYR A 404 -9.49 5.76 -7.23
C TYR A 404 -9.72 6.88 -8.28
N PHE A 405 -9.53 6.57 -9.56
CA PHE A 405 -9.83 7.49 -10.68
C PHE A 405 -11.05 7.08 -11.51
N GLY A 406 -11.97 6.29 -10.94
CA GLY A 406 -13.28 6.01 -11.54
C GLY A 406 -13.38 4.72 -12.37
N GLY A 407 -12.32 3.91 -12.46
CA GLY A 407 -12.37 2.59 -13.09
C GLY A 407 -12.86 1.48 -12.14
N ASP A 408 -12.69 0.21 -12.53
CA ASP A 408 -12.85 -0.95 -11.65
C ASP A 408 -11.92 -2.09 -12.07
N LEU A 409 -11.76 -3.08 -11.19
CA LEU A 409 -11.10 -4.35 -11.49
C LEU A 409 -12.13 -5.46 -11.35
N GLN A 410 -12.34 -6.20 -12.44
CA GLN A 410 -13.26 -7.33 -12.51
C GLN A 410 -12.50 -8.62 -12.77
N MET A 411 -12.99 -9.72 -12.18
CA MET A 411 -12.42 -11.05 -12.34
C MET A 411 -13.50 -11.97 -12.89
N ILE A 412 -13.20 -12.63 -14.00
CA ILE A 412 -14.03 -13.68 -14.58
C ILE A 412 -13.19 -14.95 -14.54
N SER A 413 -13.74 -16.02 -13.97
CA SER A 413 -13.02 -17.29 -13.90
C SER A 413 -13.84 -18.42 -14.47
N MET A 414 -13.15 -19.27 -15.23
CA MET A 414 -13.69 -20.50 -15.80
C MET A 414 -12.99 -21.66 -15.12
N GLU A 415 -13.59 -22.14 -14.03
CA GLU A 415 -13.07 -23.28 -13.26
C GLU A 415 -12.90 -24.50 -14.18
N GLY A 416 -11.71 -25.09 -14.16
CA GLY A 416 -11.36 -26.23 -15.00
C GLY A 416 -10.91 -25.88 -16.42
N TYR A 417 -11.09 -24.65 -16.91
CA TYR A 417 -10.62 -24.29 -18.24
C TYR A 417 -9.11 -24.54 -18.41
N GLY A 418 -8.73 -25.13 -19.54
CA GLY A 418 -7.37 -25.65 -19.80
C GLY A 418 -7.05 -27.01 -19.17
N MET A 419 -7.99 -27.68 -18.47
CA MET A 419 -7.78 -29.06 -17.97
C MET A 419 -7.84 -30.09 -19.10
N PRO A 420 -7.02 -31.16 -19.06
CA PRO A 420 -7.06 -32.23 -20.07
C PRO A 420 -8.45 -32.85 -20.28
N ASN A 421 -9.31 -32.81 -19.26
CA ASN A 421 -10.61 -33.49 -19.25
C ASN A 421 -11.82 -32.54 -19.32
N CYS A 422 -11.65 -31.27 -19.71
CA CYS A 422 -12.77 -30.37 -19.96
C CYS A 422 -13.38 -30.61 -21.35
N LEU A 423 -13.95 -31.80 -21.55
CA LEU A 423 -15.04 -31.98 -22.50
C LEU A 423 -16.35 -31.72 -21.75
N PRO A 424 -17.31 -30.99 -22.34
CA PRO A 424 -18.64 -30.88 -21.75
C PRO A 424 -19.31 -32.27 -21.75
N PRO A 425 -20.18 -32.59 -20.76
CA PRO A 425 -21.08 -33.72 -20.86
C PRO A 425 -22.10 -33.55 -22.00
#